data_AF-A0A6A4Z7L0-F1
#
_entry.id   AF-A0A6A4Z7L0-F1
#
_cell.length_a   1.000
_cell.length_b   1.000
_cell.length_c   1.000
_cell.angle_alpha   90.00
_cell.angle_beta   90.00
_cell.angle_gamma   90.00
#
_symmetry.space_group_name_H-M   'P 1'
#
loop_
_entity.id
_entity.type
_entity.pdbx_description
1 polymer ?
#
loop_
_entity_poly.entity_id
_entity_poly.type
_entity_poly.pdbx_seq_one_letter_code
_entity_poly.pdbx_strand_id
1 'polypeptide(L)'
;VQYACQVGNVPLLKLFYPHHKLPWESDDDEYLVRGRSVEVVTYLSGLEAPIFAPQTMDTAARTNCLPIVEWLHFHRNEGCSTDAMDYAAANDHLLNFWRTNRPKICTTFAMDHASASGYAEVVQFLHQIRTEACTTNAMDYAGSSGHLEIVQFLHMHRTEGYFQFLHDNRTEDFTSDAMVYAAGNGHLEIVQFLYEHRTEGCLVKAMAGAVTNDRLEVVEWLNANRY
;
A
#
# COMPACT_ATOMS: atom_id res chain seq x y z
N VAL A 1 11.71 -24.29 18.86
CA VAL A 1 12.19 -23.42 17.76
C VAL A 1 12.12 -21.97 18.20
N GLN A 2 10.93 -21.47 18.51
CA GLN A 2 10.63 -20.15 19.11
C GLN A 2 11.70 -19.60 20.08
N TYR A 3 11.98 -20.29 21.19
CA TYR A 3 12.97 -19.83 22.17
C TYR A 3 14.35 -19.61 21.53
N ALA A 4 14.82 -20.57 20.73
CA ALA A 4 16.12 -20.47 20.07
C ALA A 4 16.18 -19.33 19.06
N CYS A 5 15.07 -19.09 18.33
CA CYS A 5 14.91 -17.93 17.47
C CYS A 5 14.98 -16.61 18.26
N GLN A 6 14.24 -16.52 19.36
CA GLN A 6 14.17 -15.33 20.20
C GLN A 6 15.51 -14.97 20.85
N VAL A 7 16.32 -15.96 21.24
CA VAL A 7 17.65 -15.72 21.82
C VAL A 7 18.79 -15.72 20.79
N GLY A 8 18.51 -15.89 19.49
CA GLY A 8 19.54 -15.91 18.44
C GLY A 8 20.45 -17.15 18.46
N ASN A 9 20.02 -18.28 19.04
CA ASN A 9 20.88 -19.44 19.29
C ASN A 9 20.86 -20.45 18.14
N VAL A 10 21.69 -20.22 17.12
CA VAL A 10 21.87 -21.12 15.96
C VAL A 10 22.30 -22.54 16.35
N PRO A 11 23.27 -22.77 17.27
CA PRO A 11 23.61 -24.12 17.72
C PRO A 11 22.42 -24.90 18.28
N LEU A 12 21.55 -24.23 19.04
CA LEU A 12 20.35 -24.84 19.59
C LEU A 12 19.34 -25.18 18.48
N LEU A 13 19.19 -24.33 17.46
CA LEU A 13 18.37 -24.65 16.29
C LEU A 13 18.91 -25.86 15.52
N LYS A 14 20.23 -25.97 15.34
CA LYS A 14 20.86 -27.11 14.67
C LYS A 14 20.61 -28.45 15.36
N LEU A 15 20.41 -28.45 16.68
CA LEU A 15 20.08 -29.65 17.45
C LEU A 15 18.63 -30.09 17.27
N PHE A 16 17.70 -29.14 17.23
CA PHE A 16 16.26 -29.42 17.29
C PHE A 16 15.51 -29.28 15.96
N TYR A 17 16.11 -28.63 14.97
CA TYR A 17 15.49 -28.38 13.66
C TYR A 17 16.23 -28.92 12.41
N PRO A 18 17.17 -29.88 12.47
CA PRO A 18 17.90 -30.34 11.28
C PRO A 18 17.11 -31.31 10.37
N HIS A 19 15.92 -31.76 10.78
CA HIS A 19 15.15 -32.82 10.08
C HIS A 19 13.67 -32.50 9.86
N HIS A 20 13.26 -31.24 9.95
CA HIS A 20 11.87 -30.80 9.70
C HIS A 20 10.79 -31.59 10.48
N LYS A 21 11.15 -32.13 11.67
CA LYS A 21 10.22 -32.96 12.45
C LYS A 21 9.07 -32.16 13.07
N LEU A 22 9.20 -30.84 13.13
CA LEU A 22 8.16 -29.92 13.57
C LEU A 22 7.92 -28.91 12.44
N PRO A 23 6.66 -28.63 12.07
CA PRO A 23 6.32 -27.61 11.09
C PRO A 23 6.69 -26.21 11.61
N TRP A 24 6.94 -25.28 10.69
CA TRP A 24 7.02 -23.85 11.01
C TRP A 24 5.60 -23.33 11.22
N GLU A 25 5.32 -22.81 12.41
CA GLU A 25 4.02 -22.28 12.78
C GLU A 25 3.95 -20.77 12.51
N SER A 26 2.74 -20.23 12.32
CA SER A 26 2.53 -18.80 12.07
C SER A 26 3.19 -17.90 13.12
N ASP A 27 3.22 -18.36 14.37
CA ASP A 27 3.72 -17.59 15.50
C ASP A 27 5.25 -17.59 15.56
N ASP A 28 5.93 -18.53 14.88
CA ASP A 28 7.39 -18.64 14.85
C ASP A 28 8.05 -17.40 14.23
N ASP A 29 7.39 -16.77 13.26
CA ASP A 29 7.84 -15.52 12.63
C ASP A 29 7.99 -14.40 13.65
N GLU A 30 7.09 -14.31 14.63
CA GLU A 30 7.16 -13.28 15.66
C GLU A 30 8.36 -13.48 16.59
N TYR A 31 8.68 -14.73 16.97
CA TYR A 31 9.85 -15.03 17.80
C TYR A 31 11.16 -14.86 17.03
N LEU A 32 11.18 -15.25 15.75
CA LEU A 32 12.29 -15.00 14.83
C LEU A 32 12.60 -13.50 14.77
N VAL A 33 11.57 -12.71 14.52
CA VAL A 33 11.72 -11.27 14.34
C VAL A 33 12.10 -10.58 15.65
N ARG A 34 11.51 -10.97 16.80
CA ARG A 34 11.90 -10.47 18.12
C ARG A 34 13.36 -10.75 18.48
N GLY A 35 13.91 -11.86 17.99
CA GLY A 35 15.32 -12.21 18.19
C GLY A 35 16.30 -11.34 17.41
N ARG A 36 15.86 -10.72 16.30
CA ARG A 36 16.65 -9.80 15.44
C ARG A 36 18.00 -10.37 14.96
N SER A 37 18.19 -11.69 15.01
CA SER A 37 19.44 -12.36 14.64
C SER A 37 19.43 -12.74 13.16
N VAL A 38 20.29 -12.07 12.39
CA VAL A 38 20.50 -12.37 10.98
C VAL A 38 21.13 -13.76 10.80
N GLU A 39 21.93 -14.24 11.75
CA GLU A 39 22.50 -15.60 11.67
C GLU A 39 21.43 -16.68 11.74
N VAL A 40 20.40 -16.48 12.57
CA VAL A 40 19.25 -17.40 12.63
C VAL A 40 18.49 -17.40 11.31
N VAL A 41 18.14 -16.22 10.77
CA VAL A 41 17.43 -16.13 9.49
C VAL A 41 18.24 -16.77 8.35
N THR A 42 19.56 -16.53 8.33
CA THR A 42 20.48 -17.12 7.35
C THR A 42 20.51 -18.64 7.45
N TYR A 43 20.62 -19.17 8.68
CA TYR A 43 20.61 -20.62 8.91
C TYR A 43 19.30 -21.25 8.44
N LEU A 44 18.17 -20.64 8.80
CA LEU A 44 16.84 -21.13 8.43
C LEU A 44 16.62 -21.08 6.92
N SER A 45 17.13 -20.06 6.21
CA SER A 45 17.03 -20.00 4.74
C SER A 45 17.81 -21.08 4.02
N GLY A 46 18.83 -21.67 4.66
CA GLY A 46 19.57 -22.79 4.09
C GLY A 46 18.83 -24.13 4.22
N LEU A 47 17.67 -24.15 4.88
CA LEU A 47 16.83 -25.33 5.00
C LEU A 47 15.90 -25.42 3.78
N GLU A 48 15.73 -26.61 3.20
CA GLU A 48 14.77 -26.88 2.12
C GLU A 48 13.31 -26.91 2.63
N ALA A 49 12.95 -25.96 3.49
CA ALA A 49 11.63 -25.85 4.09
C ALA A 49 10.99 -24.50 3.73
N PRO A 50 9.66 -24.45 3.51
CA PRO A 50 8.95 -23.20 3.24
C PRO A 50 8.75 -22.41 4.54
N ILE A 51 9.87 -21.94 5.10
CA ILE A 51 9.92 -21.22 6.38
C ILE A 51 9.47 -19.78 6.20
N PHE A 52 9.90 -19.15 5.10
CA PHE A 52 9.62 -17.74 4.84
C PHE A 52 8.42 -17.58 3.92
N ALA A 53 7.53 -16.67 4.32
CA ALA A 53 6.39 -16.20 3.56
C ALA A 53 6.37 -14.67 3.57
N PRO A 54 5.54 -14.01 2.74
CA PRO A 54 5.40 -12.55 2.79
C PRO A 54 5.12 -12.02 4.20
N GLN A 55 4.39 -12.79 5.02
CA GLN A 55 4.06 -12.48 6.41
C GLN A 55 5.30 -12.31 7.31
N THR A 56 6.42 -12.98 7.01
CA THR A 56 7.66 -12.81 7.77
C THR A 56 8.22 -11.41 7.55
N MET A 57 8.19 -10.90 6.31
CA MET A 57 8.59 -9.53 5.98
C MET A 57 7.63 -8.51 6.61
N ASP A 58 6.32 -8.78 6.57
CA ASP A 58 5.30 -7.93 7.18
C ASP A 58 5.50 -7.82 8.70
N THR A 59 5.82 -8.94 9.37
CA THR A 59 6.12 -8.97 10.80
C THR A 59 7.42 -8.23 11.13
N ALA A 60 8.45 -8.37 10.28
CA ALA A 60 9.69 -7.63 10.41
C ALA A 60 9.48 -6.11 10.25
N ALA A 61 8.66 -5.69 9.30
CA ALA A 61 8.29 -4.30 9.10
C ALA A 61 7.46 -3.75 10.28
N ARG A 62 6.44 -4.50 10.73
CA ARG A 62 5.57 -4.15 11.86
C ARG A 62 6.33 -3.86 13.15
N THR A 63 7.37 -4.64 13.41
CA THR A 63 8.21 -4.52 14.61
C THR A 63 9.41 -3.60 14.40
N ASN A 64 9.49 -2.92 13.25
CA ASN A 64 10.61 -2.08 12.83
C ASN A 64 11.98 -2.80 12.97
N CYS A 65 12.03 -4.06 12.54
CA CYS A 65 13.21 -4.90 12.57
C CYS A 65 14.02 -4.80 11.26
N LEU A 66 14.65 -3.64 11.05
CA LEU A 66 15.48 -3.35 9.87
C LEU A 66 16.48 -4.45 9.50
N PRO A 67 17.25 -5.08 10.42
CA PRO A 67 18.22 -6.10 10.04
C PRO A 67 17.59 -7.31 9.34
N ILE A 68 16.37 -7.67 9.73
CA ILE A 68 15.63 -8.79 9.12
C ILE A 68 14.97 -8.34 7.83
N VAL A 69 14.40 -7.13 7.77
CA VAL A 69 13.88 -6.56 6.52
C VAL A 69 14.97 -6.49 5.45
N GLU A 70 16.13 -5.95 5.80
CA GLU A 70 17.31 -5.87 4.94
C GLU A 70 17.68 -7.25 4.40
N TRP A 71 17.84 -8.22 5.30
CA TRP A 71 18.24 -9.56 4.91
C TRP A 71 17.21 -10.21 3.98
N LEU A 72 15.92 -10.18 4.35
CA LEU A 72 14.85 -10.75 3.54
C LEU A 72 14.77 -10.07 2.17
N HIS A 73 14.92 -8.74 2.09
CA HIS A 73 14.83 -7.98 0.84
C HIS A 73 15.93 -8.38 -0.17
N PHE A 74 17.14 -8.67 0.32
CA PHE A 74 18.26 -9.03 -0.55
C PHE A 74 18.38 -10.53 -0.87
N HIS A 75 17.81 -11.41 -0.04
CA HIS A 75 18.04 -12.86 -0.15
C HIS A 75 16.78 -13.67 -0.48
N ARG A 76 15.59 -13.06 -0.36
CA ARG A 76 14.29 -13.71 -0.58
C ARG A 76 13.52 -13.01 -1.70
N ASN A 77 12.59 -13.73 -2.32
CA ASN A 77 11.77 -13.24 -3.44
C ASN A 77 10.27 -13.36 -3.17
N GLU A 78 9.88 -13.82 -1.98
CA GLU A 78 8.48 -13.92 -1.54
C GLU A 78 7.83 -12.54 -1.44
N GLY A 79 8.63 -11.51 -1.16
CA GLY A 79 8.17 -10.12 -1.07
C GLY A 79 7.50 -9.78 0.26
N CYS A 80 6.70 -8.72 0.25
CA CYS A 80 5.90 -8.21 1.35
C CYS A 80 4.47 -7.95 0.87
N SER A 81 3.51 -7.98 1.79
CA SER A 81 2.18 -7.45 1.53
C SER A 81 2.15 -5.92 1.71
N THR A 82 0.96 -5.35 1.58
CA THR A 82 0.70 -3.93 1.83
C THR A 82 0.96 -3.57 3.28
N ASP A 83 0.76 -4.51 4.21
CA ASP A 83 0.96 -4.29 5.65
C ASP A 83 2.40 -3.86 5.94
N ALA A 84 3.40 -4.47 5.30
CA ALA A 84 4.79 -4.05 5.50
C ALA A 84 5.01 -2.59 5.09
N MET A 85 4.39 -2.18 3.97
CA MET A 85 4.42 -0.80 3.46
C MET A 85 3.74 0.17 4.41
N ASP A 86 2.61 -0.21 4.98
CA ASP A 86 1.89 0.57 6.00
C ASP A 86 2.74 0.76 7.25
N TYR A 87 3.42 -0.30 7.70
CA TYR A 87 4.32 -0.19 8.85
C TYR A 87 5.58 0.65 8.57
N ALA A 88 6.05 0.70 7.32
CA ALA A 88 7.13 1.61 6.95
C ALA A 88 6.68 3.06 6.83
N ALA A 89 5.45 3.31 6.41
CA ALA A 89 4.81 4.63 6.45
C ALA A 89 4.96 5.28 7.82
N ALA A 90 4.69 4.49 8.86
CA ALA A 90 4.74 4.92 10.24
C ALA A 90 6.18 5.02 10.81
N ASN A 91 7.20 4.65 10.03
CA ASN A 91 8.59 4.54 10.49
C ASN A 91 9.60 5.10 9.48
N ASP A 92 10.09 6.32 9.72
CA ASP A 92 11.07 7.03 8.87
C ASP A 92 12.27 6.18 8.44
N HIS A 93 12.82 5.37 9.35
CA HIS A 93 14.00 4.56 9.06
C HIS A 93 13.71 3.43 8.05
N LEU A 94 12.55 2.79 8.16
CA LEU A 94 12.12 1.73 7.26
C LEU A 94 11.72 2.29 5.89
N LEU A 95 11.04 3.43 5.90
CA LEU A 95 10.73 4.18 4.68
C LEU A 95 12.01 4.61 3.94
N ASN A 96 13.01 5.12 4.65
CA ASN A 96 14.29 5.49 4.06
C ASN A 96 15.05 4.27 3.51
N PHE A 97 15.04 3.14 4.22
CA PHE A 97 15.64 1.90 3.72
C PHE A 97 15.05 1.50 2.37
N TRP A 98 13.72 1.50 2.23
CA TRP A 98 13.07 1.14 0.97
C TRP A 98 13.20 2.20 -0.11
N ARG A 99 13.28 3.49 0.25
CA ARG A 99 13.63 4.57 -0.69
C ARG A 99 14.98 4.33 -1.36
N THR A 100 15.99 3.94 -0.60
CA THR A 100 17.33 3.68 -1.13
C THR A 100 17.41 2.38 -1.91
N ASN A 101 16.67 1.34 -1.50
CA ASN A 101 16.87 -0.03 -2.01
C ASN A 101 15.81 -0.51 -2.99
N ARG A 102 14.85 0.35 -3.38
CA ARG A 102 13.71 0.11 -4.30
C ARG A 102 13.09 -1.30 -4.15
N PRO A 103 11.98 -1.44 -3.42
CA PRO A 103 11.32 -2.73 -3.29
C PRO A 103 10.93 -3.27 -4.68
N LYS A 104 11.46 -4.44 -5.04
CA LYS A 104 11.21 -5.09 -6.34
C LYS A 104 9.76 -5.57 -6.51
N ILE A 105 8.98 -5.64 -5.42
CA ILE A 105 7.71 -6.37 -5.36
C ILE A 105 6.61 -5.53 -4.68
N CYS A 106 6.62 -4.19 -4.84
CA CYS A 106 5.41 -3.44 -4.52
C CYS A 106 4.37 -3.72 -5.62
N THR A 107 3.12 -4.01 -5.25
CA THR A 107 1.99 -4.26 -6.17
C THR A 107 1.09 -3.02 -6.27
N THR A 108 0.18 -2.98 -7.24
CA THR A 108 -0.86 -1.93 -7.33
C THR A 108 -1.76 -1.91 -6.10
N PHE A 109 -1.97 -3.07 -5.47
CA PHE A 109 -2.71 -3.18 -4.20
C PHE A 109 -2.10 -2.37 -3.06
N ALA A 110 -0.77 -2.24 -3.00
CA ALA A 110 -0.10 -1.40 -2.00
C ALA A 110 -0.41 0.08 -2.19
N MET A 111 -0.50 0.53 -3.44
CA MET A 111 -0.90 1.90 -3.76
C MET A 111 -2.37 2.12 -3.38
N ASP A 112 -3.24 1.19 -3.76
CA ASP A 112 -4.68 1.25 -3.48
C ASP A 112 -4.96 1.31 -1.98
N HIS A 113 -4.32 0.47 -1.16
CA HIS A 113 -4.48 0.46 0.29
C HIS A 113 -3.91 1.70 0.97
N ALA A 114 -2.70 2.14 0.57
CA ALA A 114 -2.11 3.37 1.08
C ALA A 114 -3.00 4.59 0.77
N SER A 115 -3.64 4.57 -0.41
CA SER A 115 -4.58 5.62 -0.83
C SER A 115 -5.89 5.58 -0.05
N ALA A 116 -6.42 4.37 0.23
CA ALA A 116 -7.60 4.18 1.07
C ALA A 116 -7.37 4.56 2.55
N SER A 117 -6.14 4.40 3.03
CA SER A 117 -5.78 4.59 4.45
C SER A 117 -5.23 5.98 4.75
N GLY A 118 -5.00 6.82 3.74
CA GLY A 118 -4.55 8.20 3.93
C GLY A 118 -3.04 8.38 4.06
N TYR A 119 -2.24 7.40 3.67
CA TYR A 119 -0.78 7.45 3.79
C TYR A 119 -0.13 8.17 2.60
N ALA A 120 -0.27 9.50 2.56
CA ALA A 120 0.21 10.34 1.45
C ALA A 120 1.70 10.13 1.12
N GLU A 121 2.56 10.03 2.13
CA GLU A 121 4.01 9.80 1.94
C GLU A 121 4.32 8.44 1.31
N VAL A 122 3.54 7.42 1.62
CA VAL A 122 3.65 6.08 1.00
C VAL A 122 3.15 6.12 -0.42
N VAL A 123 2.03 6.77 -0.69
CA VAL A 123 1.51 6.97 -2.04
C VAL A 123 2.56 7.67 -2.91
N GLN A 124 3.15 8.77 -2.42
CA GLN A 124 4.22 9.48 -3.12
C GLN A 124 5.43 8.59 -3.37
N PHE A 125 5.86 7.83 -2.35
CA PHE A 125 6.97 6.90 -2.46
C PHE A 125 6.72 5.79 -3.47
N LEU A 126 5.58 5.10 -3.37
CA LEU A 126 5.14 4.04 -4.27
C LEU A 126 5.04 4.55 -5.71
N HIS A 127 4.58 5.79 -5.90
CA HIS A 127 4.47 6.41 -7.22
C HIS A 127 5.83 6.65 -7.86
N GLN A 128 6.84 7.07 -7.09
CA GLN A 128 8.20 7.32 -7.59
C GLN A 128 8.96 6.04 -7.97
N ILE A 129 8.64 4.91 -7.34
CA ILE A 129 9.35 3.65 -7.57
C ILE A 129 8.73 2.79 -8.69
N ARG A 130 7.42 2.91 -8.92
CA ARG A 130 6.70 2.10 -9.92
C ARG A 130 6.81 2.71 -11.32
N THR A 131 7.07 1.86 -12.31
CA THR A 131 7.02 2.22 -13.74
C THR A 131 5.64 1.99 -14.35
N GLU A 132 4.84 1.12 -13.74
CA GLU A 132 3.43 0.92 -14.09
C GLU A 132 2.62 2.03 -13.42
N ALA A 133 1.78 2.67 -14.21
CA ALA A 133 1.01 3.81 -13.75
C ALA A 133 0.03 3.44 -12.62
N CYS A 134 -0.41 4.45 -11.86
CA CYS A 134 -1.32 4.25 -10.75
C CYS A 134 -2.66 3.72 -11.24
N THR A 135 -3.24 2.73 -10.56
CA THR A 135 -4.60 2.24 -10.82
C THR A 135 -5.66 3.31 -10.53
N THR A 136 -6.78 3.31 -11.26
CA THR A 136 -7.93 4.20 -11.00
C THR A 136 -8.50 3.97 -9.59
N ASN A 137 -8.45 2.73 -9.10
CA ASN A 137 -8.82 2.35 -7.73
C ASN A 137 -8.17 3.21 -6.64
N ALA A 138 -6.88 3.54 -6.75
CA ALA A 138 -6.19 4.37 -5.76
C ALA A 138 -6.86 5.74 -5.60
N MET A 139 -7.24 6.36 -6.71
CA MET A 139 -7.97 7.63 -6.72
C MET A 139 -9.38 7.47 -6.16
N ASP A 140 -10.08 6.41 -6.54
CA ASP A 140 -11.44 6.13 -6.09
C ASP A 140 -11.50 5.87 -4.58
N TYR A 141 -10.54 5.11 -4.04
CA TYR A 141 -10.44 4.83 -2.61
C TYR A 141 -10.01 6.04 -1.80
N ALA A 142 -9.07 6.86 -2.30
CA ALA A 142 -8.72 8.14 -1.67
C ALA A 142 -9.92 9.09 -1.66
N GLY A 143 -10.67 9.17 -2.76
CA GLY A 143 -11.88 9.97 -2.90
C GLY A 143 -12.99 9.51 -1.94
N SER A 144 -13.23 8.19 -1.87
CA SER A 144 -14.19 7.57 -0.96
C SER A 144 -13.84 7.79 0.51
N SER A 145 -12.55 7.80 0.85
CA SER A 145 -12.08 7.87 2.24
C SER A 145 -11.78 9.30 2.72
N GLY A 146 -11.92 10.30 1.85
CA GLY A 146 -11.77 11.71 2.21
C GLY A 146 -10.34 12.23 2.18
N HIS A 147 -9.41 11.55 1.51
CA HIS A 147 -7.99 11.90 1.51
C HIS A 147 -7.66 12.87 0.36
N LEU A 148 -8.00 14.16 0.52
CA LEU A 148 -7.82 15.20 -0.50
C LEU A 148 -6.38 15.32 -0.99
N GLU A 149 -5.39 15.30 -0.10
CA GLU A 149 -3.97 15.40 -0.46
C GLU A 149 -3.54 14.30 -1.44
N ILE A 150 -4.03 13.07 -1.20
CA ILE A 150 -3.77 11.92 -2.07
C ILE A 150 -4.50 12.07 -3.41
N VAL A 151 -5.75 12.52 -3.39
CA VAL A 151 -6.51 12.82 -4.62
C VAL A 151 -5.80 13.87 -5.47
N GLN A 152 -5.32 14.96 -4.85
CA GLN A 152 -4.56 16.00 -5.53
C GLN A 152 -3.25 15.45 -6.11
N PHE A 153 -2.48 14.72 -5.29
CA PHE A 153 -1.22 14.13 -5.72
C PHE A 153 -1.42 13.16 -6.89
N LEU A 154 -2.33 12.20 -6.75
CA LEU A 154 -2.63 11.23 -7.80
C LEU A 154 -3.17 11.91 -9.06
N HIS A 155 -3.91 13.01 -8.94
CA HIS A 155 -4.42 13.73 -10.11
C HIS A 155 -3.31 14.47 -10.86
N MET A 156 -2.39 15.11 -10.13
CA MET A 156 -1.28 15.88 -10.70
C MET A 156 -0.16 15.01 -11.29
N HIS A 157 0.01 13.79 -10.77
CA HIS A 157 1.15 12.93 -11.09
C HIS A 157 0.80 11.67 -11.90
N ARG A 158 -0.47 11.42 -12.24
CA ARG A 158 -0.84 10.31 -13.13
C ARG A 158 -0.24 10.52 -14.53
N THR A 159 0.53 9.52 -14.98
CA THR A 159 1.18 9.47 -16.30
C THR A 159 0.50 8.52 -17.29
N GLU A 160 -0.68 7.95 -16.94
CA GLU A 160 -1.53 7.26 -17.92
C GLU A 160 -1.92 8.27 -19.01
N GLY A 161 -1.44 8.01 -20.23
CA GLY A 161 -1.62 8.89 -21.39
C GLY A 161 -0.33 9.34 -22.10
N TYR A 162 0.86 9.27 -21.48
CA TYR A 162 2.07 9.78 -22.15
C TYR A 162 2.74 8.80 -23.13
N PHE A 163 2.32 7.52 -23.18
CA PHE A 163 2.94 6.50 -24.04
C PHE A 163 2.00 5.67 -24.92
N GLN A 164 0.83 6.19 -25.29
CA GLN A 164 0.15 5.67 -26.48
C GLN A 164 -0.47 6.81 -27.30
N PHE A 165 0.34 7.32 -28.23
CA PHE A 165 -0.05 7.85 -29.54
C PHE A 165 -1.42 8.53 -29.70
N LEU A 166 -1.35 9.80 -30.12
CA LEU A 166 -2.28 10.47 -31.04
C LEU A 166 -3.63 10.95 -30.48
N HIS A 167 -3.80 12.28 -30.49
CA HIS A 167 -4.97 12.99 -31.00
C HIS A 167 -6.33 12.31 -30.88
N ASP A 168 -6.87 12.17 -29.68
CA ASP A 168 -8.27 12.48 -29.44
C ASP A 168 -8.52 12.49 -27.94
N ASN A 169 -9.46 13.33 -27.51
CA ASN A 169 -9.92 13.52 -26.13
C ASN A 169 -10.44 12.21 -25.50
N ARG A 170 -9.56 11.25 -25.20
CA ARG A 170 -9.88 10.02 -24.48
C ARG A 170 -9.93 10.30 -22.99
N THR A 171 -11.15 10.55 -22.56
CA THR A 171 -11.67 10.63 -21.19
C THR A 171 -11.91 9.22 -20.61
N GLU A 172 -10.95 8.31 -20.80
CA GLU A 172 -11.10 6.89 -20.43
C GLU A 172 -10.25 6.49 -19.20
N ASP A 173 -9.35 7.36 -18.73
CA ASP A 173 -8.40 7.06 -17.64
C ASP A 173 -8.83 7.62 -16.27
N PHE A 174 -9.91 8.39 -16.22
CA PHE A 174 -10.53 8.84 -14.97
C PHE A 174 -11.92 8.22 -14.84
N THR A 175 -12.16 7.53 -13.74
CA THR A 175 -13.51 7.06 -13.39
C THR A 175 -14.27 8.23 -12.77
N SER A 176 -15.56 8.36 -13.10
CA SER A 176 -16.47 9.26 -12.37
C SER A 176 -16.67 8.85 -10.91
N ASP A 177 -16.19 7.66 -10.56
CA ASP A 177 -16.47 6.97 -9.31
C ASP A 177 -15.84 7.67 -8.11
N ALA A 178 -14.62 8.20 -8.22
CA ALA A 178 -14.02 9.04 -7.17
C ALA A 178 -14.92 10.21 -6.76
N MET A 179 -15.52 10.92 -7.73
CA MET A 179 -16.45 12.03 -7.44
C MET A 179 -17.76 11.51 -6.85
N VAL A 180 -18.28 10.39 -7.36
CA VAL A 180 -19.52 9.78 -6.84
C VAL A 180 -19.35 9.31 -5.39
N TYR A 181 -18.26 8.62 -5.08
CA TYR A 181 -17.97 8.15 -3.73
C TYR A 181 -17.68 9.31 -2.78
N ALA A 182 -16.88 10.30 -3.20
CA ALA A 182 -16.67 11.52 -2.41
C ALA A 182 -18.00 12.22 -2.11
N ALA A 183 -18.89 12.33 -3.10
CA ALA A 183 -20.20 12.96 -2.93
C ALA A 183 -21.13 12.15 -2.00
N GLY A 184 -21.16 10.83 -2.14
CA GLY A 184 -21.93 9.94 -1.26
C GLY A 184 -21.43 9.90 0.19
N ASN A 185 -20.13 10.09 0.40
CA ASN A 185 -19.54 10.13 1.74
C ASN A 185 -19.48 11.54 2.35
N GLY A 186 -19.84 12.58 1.59
CA GLY A 186 -19.91 13.96 2.09
C GLY A 186 -18.59 14.72 2.03
N HIS A 187 -17.62 14.26 1.24
CA HIS A 187 -16.30 14.88 1.10
C HIS A 187 -16.35 16.06 0.11
N LEU A 188 -16.97 17.16 0.52
CA LEU A 188 -17.22 18.33 -0.35
C LEU A 188 -15.95 18.88 -1.00
N GLU A 189 -14.84 18.99 -0.26
CA GLU A 189 -13.58 19.55 -0.79
C GLU A 189 -13.03 18.71 -1.95
N ILE A 190 -13.20 17.39 -1.90
CA ILE A 190 -12.82 16.49 -3.00
C ILE A 190 -13.78 16.67 -4.17
N VAL A 191 -15.09 16.80 -3.93
CA VAL A 191 -16.08 17.07 -4.99
C VAL A 191 -15.77 18.37 -5.71
N GLN A 192 -15.44 19.44 -4.97
CA GLN A 192 -15.02 20.73 -5.51
C GLN A 192 -13.76 20.60 -6.35
N PHE A 193 -12.71 20.00 -5.80
CA PHE A 193 -11.45 19.80 -6.51
C PHE A 193 -11.64 19.02 -7.81
N LEU A 194 -12.37 17.90 -7.75
CA LEU A 194 -12.63 17.07 -8.92
C LEU A 194 -13.52 17.78 -9.95
N TYR A 195 -14.46 18.61 -9.53
CA TYR A 195 -15.31 19.40 -10.43
C TYR A 195 -14.52 20.49 -11.17
N GLU A 196 -13.60 21.17 -10.49
CA GLU A 196 -12.78 22.22 -11.10
C GLU A 196 -11.75 21.67 -12.10
N HIS A 197 -11.26 20.46 -11.85
CA HIS A 197 -10.12 19.90 -12.60
C HIS A 197 -10.48 18.76 -13.56
N ARG A 198 -11.72 18.24 -13.52
CA ARG A 198 -12.18 17.20 -14.45
C ARG A 198 -13.39 17.66 -15.25
N THR A 199 -13.31 17.45 -16.56
CA THR A 199 -14.40 17.73 -17.51
C THR A 199 -15.37 16.56 -17.66
N GLU A 200 -15.09 15.43 -17.01
CA GLU A 200 -15.88 14.21 -17.12
C GLU A 200 -17.13 14.30 -16.25
N GLY A 201 -18.24 14.58 -16.92
CA GLY A 201 -19.54 14.73 -16.31
C GLY A 201 -20.05 13.44 -15.67
N CYS A 202 -20.15 13.45 -14.34
CA CYS A 202 -21.14 12.62 -13.65
C CYS A 202 -21.80 13.32 -12.45
N LEU A 203 -22.04 14.63 -12.59
CA LEU A 203 -22.82 15.46 -11.66
C LEU A 203 -24.14 14.80 -11.24
N VAL A 204 -24.81 14.10 -12.17
CA VAL A 204 -26.07 13.41 -11.88
C VAL A 204 -25.87 12.22 -10.94
N LYS A 205 -24.85 11.39 -11.15
CA LYS A 205 -24.56 10.25 -10.25
C LYS A 205 -24.00 10.73 -8.92
N ALA A 206 -23.13 11.73 -8.92
CA ALA A 206 -22.61 12.33 -7.70
C ALA A 206 -23.74 12.92 -6.84
N MET A 207 -24.68 13.62 -7.48
CA MET A 207 -25.87 14.13 -6.79
C MET A 207 -26.77 13.01 -6.28
N ALA A 208 -27.01 11.96 -7.07
CA ALA A 208 -27.78 10.81 -6.62
C ALA A 208 -27.14 10.13 -5.40
N GLY A 209 -25.82 9.97 -5.40
CA GLY A 209 -25.06 9.43 -4.27
C GLY A 209 -25.16 10.31 -3.02
N ALA A 210 -25.02 11.63 -3.18
CA ALA A 210 -25.15 12.59 -2.09
C ALA A 210 -26.57 12.60 -1.50
N VAL A 211 -27.61 12.57 -2.34
CA VAL A 211 -29.02 12.52 -1.90
C VAL A 211 -29.33 11.21 -1.17
N THR A 212 -28.87 10.08 -1.70
CA THR A 212 -29.14 8.76 -1.11
C THR A 212 -28.54 8.62 0.29
N ASN A 213 -27.42 9.30 0.55
CA ASN A 213 -26.71 9.26 1.83
C ASN A 213 -26.92 10.51 2.69
N ASP A 214 -27.94 11.32 2.39
CA ASP A 214 -28.30 12.53 3.15
C ASP A 214 -27.14 13.54 3.34
N ARG A 215 -26.32 13.72 2.30
CA ARG A 215 -25.18 14.65 2.28
C ARG A 215 -25.61 16.04 1.83
N LEU A 216 -26.39 16.72 2.67
CA LEU A 216 -27.06 17.99 2.34
C LEU A 216 -26.10 19.05 1.78
N GLU A 217 -24.94 19.26 2.41
CA GLU A 217 -23.95 20.26 1.99
C GLU A 217 -23.43 20.00 0.56
N VAL A 218 -23.19 18.74 0.21
CA VAL A 218 -22.79 18.35 -1.14
C VAL A 218 -23.93 18.54 -2.14
N VAL A 219 -25.17 18.21 -1.76
CA VAL A 219 -26.35 18.41 -2.62
C VAL A 219 -26.58 19.89 -2.92
N GLU A 220 -26.50 20.75 -1.92
CA GLU A 220 -26.65 22.21 -2.06
C GLU A 220 -25.58 22.76 -3.01
N TRP A 221 -24.32 22.37 -2.79
CA TRP A 221 -23.22 22.81 -3.64
C TRP A 221 -23.34 22.30 -5.08
N LEU A 222 -23.64 21.02 -5.28
CA LEU A 222 -23.83 20.44 -6.62
C LEU A 222 -25.04 21.06 -7.35
N ASN A 223 -26.09 21.44 -6.62
CA ASN A 223 -27.26 22.10 -7.20
C ASN A 223 -26.97 23.56 -7.58
N ALA A 224 -26.10 24.25 -6.84
CA ALA A 224 -25.67 25.61 -7.15
C ALA A 224 -24.75 25.68 -8.38
N ASN A 225 -23.92 24.65 -8.62
CA ASN A 225 -22.90 24.61 -9.68
C ASN A 225 -23.33 23.80 -10.91
N ARG A 226 -24.65 23.70 -11.16
CA ARG A 226 -25.24 22.84 -12.20
C ARG A 226 -25.31 23.45 -13.61
N TYR A 227 -24.64 24.58 -13.85
CA TYR A 227 -24.78 25.41 -15.05
C TYR A 227 -23.45 25.75 -15.69
#